data_AF-A0A2W1JG47-F1
#
_entry.id   AF-A0A2W1JG47-F1
#
_cell.length_a   1.000
_cell.length_b   1.000
_cell.length_c   1.000
_cell.angle_alpha   90.00
_cell.angle_beta   90.00
_cell.angle_gamma   90.00
#
_symmetry.space_group_name_H-M   'P 1'
#
loop_
_entity.id
_entity.type
_entity.pdbx_description
1 polymer ?
#
loop_
_entity_poly.entity_id
_entity_poly.type
_entity_poly.pdbx_seq_one_letter_code
_entity_poly.pdbx_strand_id
1 'polypeptide(L)' 'MILEVAILDVIPGQEVKFEQAFSQAQPLIASVSGYINHDLKSASRNRIDISCWSPGKS' A
#
# COMPACT_ATOMS: atom_id res chain seq x y z
N MET A 1 7.74 8.94 14.20
CA MET A 1 7.66 7.96 13.10
C MET A 1 6.38 7.18 13.30
N ILE A 2 5.35 7.39 12.47
CA ILE A 2 4.05 6.69 12.62
C ILE A 2 3.94 5.71 11.45
N LEU A 3 3.63 4.45 11.78
CA LEU A 3 3.33 3.41 10.82
C LEU A 3 1.81 3.32 10.68
N GLU A 4 1.29 3.61 9.50
CA GLU A 4 -0.11 3.38 9.18
C GLU A 4 -0.22 2.11 8.34
N VAL A 5 -1.02 1.15 8.81
CA VAL A 5 -1.25 -0.12 8.12
C VAL A 5 -2.70 -0.14 7.62
N ALA A 6 -2.87 -0.21 6.30
CA ALA A 6 -4.17 -0.43 5.67
C ALA A 6 -4.26 -1.89 5.20
N ILE A 7 -5.34 -2.56 5.57
CA ILE A 7 -5.65 -3.92 5.14
C ILE A 7 -6.73 -3.82 4.08
N LEU A 8 -6.45 -4.33 2.88
CA LEU A 8 -7.39 -4.37 1.77
C LEU A 8 -7.72 -5.83 1.43
N ASP A 9 -9.02 -6.13 1.39
CA ASP A 9 -9.53 -7.40 0.89
C ASP A 9 -9.64 -7.32 -0.64
N VAL A 10 -8.94 -8.22 -1.32
CA VAL A 10 -8.92 -8.32 -2.78
C VAL A 10 -9.88 -9.41 -3.23
N ILE A 11 -10.51 -9.19 -4.37
CA ILE A 11 -11.35 -10.21 -5.00
C ILE A 11 -10.46 -11.41 -5.37
N PRO A 12 -10.83 -12.66 -5.01
CA PRO A 12 -10.05 -13.85 -5.36
C PRO A 12 -9.71 -13.91 -6.85
N GLY A 13 -8.43 -14.15 -7.15
CA GLY A 13 -7.92 -14.23 -8.52
C GLY A 13 -7.64 -12.86 -9.18
N GLN A 14 -7.79 -11.76 -8.45
CA GLN A 14 -7.44 -10.41 -8.91
C GLN A 14 -6.22 -9.82 -8.20
N GLU A 15 -5.49 -10.61 -7.41
CA GLU A 15 -4.31 -10.18 -6.66
C GLU A 15 -3.26 -9.58 -7.59
N VAL A 16 -2.95 -10.29 -8.70
CA VAL A 16 -1.98 -9.84 -9.70
C VAL A 16 -2.41 -8.52 -10.36
N LYS A 17 -3.71 -8.37 -10.66
CA LYS A 17 -4.24 -7.13 -11.24
C LYS A 17 -4.15 -5.98 -10.26
N PHE A 18 -4.44 -6.23 -8.98
CA PHE A 18 -4.28 -5.24 -7.92
C PHE A 18 -2.82 -4.83 -7.80
N GLU A 19 -1.88 -5.78 -7.72
CA GLU A 19 -0.44 -5.50 -7.61
C GLU A 19 0.05 -4.65 -8.80
N GLN A 20 -0.39 -4.95 -10.02
CA GLN A 20 -0.07 -4.15 -11.21
C GLN A 20 -0.65 -2.74 -11.13
N ALA A 21 -1.92 -2.60 -10.78
CA ALA A 21 -2.57 -1.30 -10.63
C ALA A 21 -1.92 -0.48 -9.51
N PHE A 22 -1.56 -1.13 -8.41
CA PHE A 22 -0.90 -0.50 -7.28
C PHE A 22 0.51 -0.04 -7.65
N SER A 23 1.27 -0.84 -8.40
CA SER A 23 2.56 -0.46 -8.98
C SER A 23 2.46 0.80 -9.84
N GLN A 24 1.43 0.88 -10.70
CA GLN A 24 1.17 2.07 -11.52
C GLN A 24 0.77 3.30 -10.69
N ALA A 25 0.13 3.08 -9.53
CA ALA A 25 -0.26 4.14 -8.61
C ALA A 25 0.86 4.60 -7.66
N GLN A 26 1.97 3.86 -7.52
CA GLN A 26 3.08 4.23 -6.63
C GLN A 26 3.56 5.67 -6.81
N PRO A 27 3.74 6.22 -8.04
CA PRO A 27 4.18 7.60 -8.22
C PRO A 27 3.17 8.62 -7.69
N LEU A 28 1.87 8.30 -7.79
CA LEU A 28 0.80 9.15 -7.27
C LEU A 28 0.79 9.12 -5.74
N ILE A 29 0.93 7.94 -5.14
CA ILE A 29 1.01 7.77 -3.67
C ILE A 29 2.27 8.48 -3.14
N ALA A 30 3.39 8.36 -3.85
CA ALA A 30 4.66 9.01 -3.48
C ALA A 30 4.61 10.54 -3.56
N SER A 31 3.70 11.10 -4.35
CA SER A 31 3.49 12.54 -4.44
C SER A 31 2.72 13.13 -3.25
N VAL A 32 2.13 12.29 -2.38
CA VAL A 32 1.41 12.74 -1.20
C VAL A 32 2.38 13.37 -0.20
N SER A 33 2.14 14.62 0.19
CA SER A 33 2.98 15.33 1.15
C SER A 33 3.07 14.57 2.48
N GLY A 34 4.30 14.26 2.90
CA GLY A 34 4.55 13.47 4.10
C GLY A 34 4.49 11.96 3.87
N TYR A 35 4.47 11.48 2.63
CA TYR A 35 4.76 10.09 2.32
C TYR A 35 6.29 9.85 2.35
N ILE A 36 6.74 8.75 2.95
CA ILE A 36 8.16 8.34 2.99
C ILE A 36 8.36 7.06 2.19
N ASN A 37 7.60 6.00 2.51
CA ASN A 37 7.71 4.72 1.82
C ASN A 37 6.46 3.86 2.05
N HIS A 38 6.25 2.86 1.20
CA HIS A 38 5.31 1.78 1.46
C HIS A 38 5.86 0.39 1.17
N ASP A 39 5.30 -0.59 1.88
CA ASP A 39 5.51 -2.01 1.62
C ASP A 39 4.17 -2.66 1.29
N LEU A 40 4.18 -3.48 0.24
CA LEU A 40 3.04 -4.30 -0.17
C LEU A 40 3.34 -5.76 0.18
N LYS A 41 2.52 -6.37 1.04
CA LYS A 41 2.59 -7.81 1.34
C LYS A 41 1.34 -8.50 0.85
N SER A 42 1.52 -9.43 -0.09
CA SER A 42 0.50 -10.37 -0.53
C SER A 42 0.44 -11.53 0.47
N ALA A 43 -0.62 -11.62 1.27
CA ALA A 43 -0.87 -12.80 2.09
C ALA A 43 -1.64 -13.84 1.25
N SER A 44 -1.42 -15.13 1.51
CA SER A 44 -2.00 -16.27 0.79
C SER A 44 -3.54 -16.42 0.89
N ARG A 45 -4.26 -15.35 1.24
CA ARG A 45 -5.72 -15.27 1.46
C ARG A 45 -6.31 -13.95 0.93
N ASN A 46 -5.90 -13.52 -0.26
CA ASN A 46 -6.42 -12.33 -0.96
C ASN A 46 -6.37 -11.04 -0.14
N ARG A 47 -5.37 -10.93 0.74
CA ARG A 47 -5.21 -9.79 1.62
C ARG A 47 -3.94 -9.08 1.25
N ILE A 48 -4.05 -7.78 1.03
CA ILE A 48 -2.91 -6.94 0.74
C ILE A 48 -2.76 -5.94 1.88
N ASP A 49 -1.60 -6.02 2.53
CA ASP A 49 -1.22 -5.12 3.61
C ASP A 49 -0.37 -3.99 3.01
N ILE A 50 -0.83 -2.74 3.12
CA ILE A 50 -0.08 -1.55 2.72
C ILE A 50 0.38 -0.84 3.98
N SER A 51 1.70 -0.75 4.16
CA SER A 51 2.31 0.02 5.23
C SER A 51 2.75 1.38 4.69
N CYS A 52 2.30 2.51 5.24
CA CYS A 52 2.79 3.84 4.83
C CYS A 52 3.58 4.48 5.97
N TRP A 53 4.78 4.98 5.64
CA TRP A 53 5.58 5.76 6.56
C TRP A 53 5.35 7.26 6.34
N SER A 54 5.03 7.99 7.41
CA SER A 54 4.92 9.45 7.37
C SER A 54 5.78 10.11 8.46
N PRO A 55 6.45 11.25 8.18
CA PRO A 55 7.06 12.03 9.24
C PRO A 55 5.91 12.63 10.02
N GLY A 56 5.70 12.11 11.23
CA GLY A 56 4.57 12.49 12.09
C GLY A 56 4.39 14.00 12.08
N LYS A 57 3.14 14.44 11.87
CA LYS A 57 2.81 15.86 11.87
C LYS A 57 3.33 16.47 13.17
N SER A 58 4.24 17.43 13.04
CA SER A 58 4.71 18.25 14.15
C SER A 58 3.60 19.12 14.70
#